data_AF-A0A947RWV4-F1
#
_entry.id   AF-A0A947RWV4-F1
#
_cell.length_a   1.000
_cell.length_b   1.000
_cell.length_c   1.000
_cell.angle_alpha   90.00
_cell.angle_beta   90.00
_cell.angle_gamma   90.00
#
_symmetry.space_group_name_H-M   'P 1'
#
loop_
_entity.id
_entity.type
_entity.pdbx_description
1 polymer ?
#
loop_
_entity_poly.entity_id
_entity_poly.type
_entity_poly.pdbx_seq_one_letter_code
_entity_poly.pdbx_strand_id
1 'polypeptide(L)'
;QGVKINDKHIEVVVSRMLQKVLIKSSGDTEYLEDMQVPRQEIEDANAEIVLRNKELRKKGEPLLEPATSEPLLLGITKASLSTDSFISAASFQETTRVLTDAATRSKRDELRSLKENVIMGHLISAGTGLSKYKSLAVEDPDLDSEDIRIQEAYAAMELAAQQAELAGEEADGEASEIAAG
;
A
#
# COMPACT_ATOMS: atom_id res chain seq x y z
N GLN A 1 -4.15 29.26 -29.83
CA GLN A 1 -3.89 28.33 -28.71
C GLN A 1 -2.56 27.63 -29.01
N GLY A 2 -1.44 28.17 -28.55
CA GLY A 2 -0.08 27.69 -28.90
C GLY A 2 0.69 27.18 -27.68
N VAL A 3 -0.03 26.63 -26.69
CA VAL A 3 0.58 26.12 -25.46
C VAL A 3 1.26 24.80 -25.76
N LYS A 4 2.58 24.73 -25.56
CA LYS A 4 3.34 23.48 -25.67
C LYS A 4 3.10 22.64 -24.41
N ILE A 5 2.40 21.52 -24.56
CA ILE A 5 2.20 20.52 -23.50
C ILE A 5 2.97 19.27 -23.92
N ASN A 6 3.72 18.68 -23.00
CA ASN A 6 4.40 17.41 -23.26
C ASN A 6 3.37 16.26 -23.22
N ASP A 7 3.38 15.41 -24.23
CA ASP A 7 2.45 14.28 -24.37
C ASP A 7 2.46 13.34 -23.15
N LYS A 8 3.59 13.24 -22.43
CA LYS A 8 3.67 12.47 -21.18
C LYS A 8 2.62 12.86 -20.15
N HIS A 9 2.23 14.14 -20.09
CA HIS A 9 1.16 14.58 -19.18
C HIS A 9 -0.19 14.01 -19.59
N ILE A 10 -0.48 14.00 -20.89
CA ILE A 10 -1.74 13.46 -21.42
C ILE A 10 -1.76 11.94 -21.26
N GLU A 11 -0.63 11.26 -21.50
CA GLU A 11 -0.48 9.82 -21.30
C GLU A 11 -0.79 9.42 -19.85
N VAL A 12 -0.24 10.14 -18.88
CA VAL A 12 -0.53 9.89 -17.45
C VAL A 12 -2.01 10.07 -17.14
N VAL A 13 -2.66 11.08 -17.70
CA VAL A 13 -4.11 11.30 -17.50
C VAL A 13 -4.93 10.18 -18.14
N VAL A 14 -4.62 9.80 -19.38
CA VAL A 14 -5.33 8.73 -20.11
C VAL A 14 -5.10 7.37 -19.43
N SER A 15 -3.91 7.12 -18.90
CA SER A 15 -3.63 5.91 -18.10
C SER A 15 -4.54 5.83 -16.87
N ARG A 16 -4.81 6.95 -16.19
CA ARG A 16 -5.79 7.01 -15.09
C ARG A 16 -7.22 6.75 -15.54
N MET A 17 -7.57 7.10 -16.78
CA MET A 17 -8.89 6.84 -17.35
C MET A 17 -9.10 5.36 -17.73
N LEU A 18 -8.04 4.56 -17.85
CA LEU A 18 -8.05 3.15 -18.29
C LEU A 18 -7.75 2.14 -17.15
N GLN A 19 -7.90 2.53 -15.89
CA GLN A 19 -7.57 1.66 -14.74
C GLN A 19 -8.57 0.53 -14.47
N LYS A 20 -9.73 0.53 -15.14
CA LYS A 20 -10.79 -0.47 -14.95
C LYS A 20 -10.96 -1.29 -16.22
N VAL A 21 -11.38 -2.54 -16.04
CA VAL A 21 -11.74 -3.47 -17.13
C VAL A 21 -13.16 -3.99 -16.91
N LEU A 22 -13.81 -4.37 -18.00
CA LEU A 22 -15.10 -5.06 -17.99
C LEU A 22 -14.85 -6.54 -18.26
N ILE A 23 -15.38 -7.42 -17.40
CA ILE A 23 -15.23 -8.87 -17.57
C ILE A 23 -16.12 -9.36 -18.72
N LYS A 24 -15.52 -10.08 -19.67
CA LYS A 24 -16.21 -10.74 -20.78
C LYS A 24 -16.55 -12.19 -20.49
N SER A 25 -15.63 -12.89 -19.84
CA SER A 25 -15.84 -14.25 -19.37
C SER A 25 -15.08 -14.43 -18.06
N SER A 26 -15.76 -15.00 -17.06
CA SER A 26 -15.19 -15.24 -15.74
C SER A 26 -14.12 -16.33 -15.73
N GLY A 27 -14.17 -17.27 -16.67
CA GLY A 27 -13.41 -18.51 -16.58
C GLY A 27 -13.64 -19.18 -15.21
N ASP A 28 -12.56 -19.66 -14.60
CA ASP A 28 -12.53 -20.23 -13.25
C ASP A 28 -12.13 -19.21 -12.16
N THR A 29 -12.20 -17.91 -12.46
CA THR A 29 -12.01 -16.85 -11.44
C THR A 29 -13.31 -16.61 -10.64
N GLU A 30 -13.20 -15.90 -9.52
CA GLU A 30 -14.36 -15.53 -8.68
C GLU A 30 -15.19 -14.35 -9.24
N TYR A 31 -14.77 -13.76 -10.36
CA TYR A 31 -15.42 -12.59 -10.94
C TYR A 31 -16.63 -12.94 -11.78
N LEU A 32 -17.58 -12.01 -11.88
CA LEU A 32 -18.78 -12.19 -12.70
C LEU A 32 -18.63 -11.49 -14.05
N GLU A 33 -19.31 -12.03 -15.07
CA GLU A 33 -19.45 -11.37 -16.37
C GLU A 33 -20.11 -10.00 -16.24
N ASP A 34 -19.73 -9.06 -17.10
CA ASP A 34 -20.15 -7.66 -17.08
C ASP A 34 -19.81 -6.87 -15.79
N MET A 35 -18.99 -7.45 -14.90
CA MET A 35 -18.49 -6.77 -13.73
C MET A 35 -17.35 -5.80 -14.10
N GLN A 36 -17.33 -4.62 -13.46
CA GLN A 36 -16.24 -3.65 -13.56
C GLN A 36 -15.29 -3.80 -12.38
N VAL A 37 -14.02 -4.03 -12.68
CA VAL A 37 -12.98 -4.35 -11.70
C VAL A 37 -11.69 -3.61 -12.02
N PRO A 38 -10.83 -3.32 -11.03
CA PRO A 38 -9.49 -2.83 -11.30
C PRO A 38 -8.75 -3.78 -12.24
N ARG A 39 -8.05 -3.19 -13.21
CA ARG A 39 -7.21 -3.93 -14.13
C ARG A 39 -6.19 -4.81 -13.40
N GLN A 40 -5.58 -4.26 -12.35
CA GLN A 40 -4.56 -4.96 -11.56
C GLN A 40 -5.12 -6.22 -10.88
N GLU A 41 -6.34 -6.14 -10.31
CA GLU A 41 -6.95 -7.29 -9.63
C GLU A 41 -7.17 -8.48 -10.58
N ILE A 42 -7.60 -8.22 -11.82
CA ILE A 42 -7.74 -9.26 -12.83
C ILE A 42 -6.40 -9.79 -13.32
N GLU A 43 -5.42 -8.91 -13.49
CA GLU A 43 -4.06 -9.35 -13.85
C GLU A 43 -3.47 -10.27 -12.78
N ASP A 44 -3.66 -9.95 -11.50
CA ASP A 44 -3.19 -10.73 -10.36
C ASP A 44 -3.95 -12.08 -10.25
N ALA A 45 -5.28 -12.07 -10.35
CA ALA A 45 -6.09 -13.29 -10.31
C ALA A 45 -5.78 -14.24 -11.47
N ASN A 46 -5.60 -13.70 -12.67
CA ASN A 46 -5.20 -14.50 -13.82
C ASN A 46 -3.78 -15.05 -13.67
N ALA A 47 -2.86 -14.28 -13.07
CA ALA A 47 -1.50 -14.76 -12.79
C ALA A 47 -1.52 -15.94 -11.80
N GLU A 48 -2.39 -15.92 -10.79
CA GLU A 48 -2.57 -17.03 -9.85
C GLU A 48 -3.08 -18.30 -10.55
N ILE A 49 -4.09 -18.18 -11.42
CA ILE A 49 -4.58 -19.30 -12.24
C ILE A 49 -3.46 -19.88 -13.12
N VAL A 50 -2.67 -19.02 -13.76
CA VAL A 50 -1.55 -19.45 -14.58
C VAL A 50 -0.49 -20.19 -13.74
N LEU A 51 -0.24 -19.76 -12.52
CA LEU A 51 0.67 -20.43 -11.59
C LEU A 51 0.13 -21.80 -11.19
N ARG A 52 -1.14 -21.87 -10.78
CA ARG A 52 -1.82 -23.12 -10.39
C ARG A 52 -1.85 -24.12 -11.55
N ASN A 53 -2.09 -23.65 -12.78
CA ASN A 53 -2.03 -24.46 -13.99
C ASN A 53 -0.67 -25.13 -14.21
N LYS A 54 0.44 -24.51 -13.81
CA LYS A 54 1.77 -25.16 -13.90
C LYS A 54 1.87 -26.38 -12.98
N GLU A 55 1.21 -26.36 -11.82
CA GLU A 55 1.17 -27.48 -10.89
C GLU A 55 0.21 -28.57 -11.36
N LEU A 56 -0.98 -28.19 -11.82
CA LEU A 56 -1.99 -29.11 -12.35
C LEU A 56 -1.46 -29.88 -13.56
N ARG A 57 -0.68 -29.23 -14.43
CA ARG A 57 0.01 -29.90 -15.55
C ARG A 57 0.94 -31.03 -15.10
N LYS A 58 1.61 -30.88 -13.96
CA LYS A 58 2.51 -31.92 -13.41
C LYS A 58 1.72 -33.10 -12.83
N LYS A 59 0.52 -32.83 -12.29
CA LYS A 59 -0.39 -33.83 -11.72
C LYS A 59 -1.28 -34.51 -12.76
N GLY A 60 -1.34 -33.98 -13.98
CA GLY A 60 -2.23 -34.47 -15.05
C GLY A 60 -3.70 -34.10 -14.82
N GLU A 61 -3.96 -33.08 -13.99
CA GLU A 61 -5.30 -32.58 -13.67
C GLU A 61 -5.80 -31.57 -14.72
N PRO A 62 -7.12 -31.36 -14.84
CA PRO A 62 -7.69 -30.38 -15.77
C PRO A 62 -7.18 -28.96 -15.46
N LEU A 63 -6.93 -28.19 -16.51
CA LEU A 63 -6.47 -26.80 -16.39
C LEU A 63 -7.64 -25.88 -16.13
N LEU A 64 -7.38 -24.85 -15.35
CA LEU A 64 -8.30 -23.75 -15.07
C LEU A 64 -8.19 -22.69 -16.17
N GLU A 65 -9.31 -22.09 -16.52
CA GLU A 65 -9.43 -21.03 -17.51
C GLU A 65 -9.32 -19.65 -16.84
N PRO A 66 -8.39 -18.77 -17.27
CA PRO A 66 -8.31 -17.41 -16.75
C PRO A 66 -9.47 -16.55 -17.25
N ALA A 67 -9.82 -15.51 -16.50
CA ALA A 67 -10.83 -14.54 -16.92
C ALA A 67 -10.36 -13.74 -18.13
N THR A 68 -11.30 -13.42 -19.02
CA THR A 68 -11.09 -12.49 -20.14
C THR A 68 -11.79 -11.17 -19.85
N SER A 69 -11.11 -10.06 -20.15
CA SER A 69 -11.62 -8.71 -19.87
C SER A 69 -11.25 -7.73 -20.97
N GLU A 70 -12.07 -6.71 -21.17
CA GLU A 70 -11.78 -5.59 -22.08
C GLU A 70 -11.49 -4.29 -21.30
N PRO A 71 -10.53 -3.46 -21.73
CA PRO A 71 -10.28 -2.17 -21.10
C PRO A 71 -11.50 -1.25 -21.17
N LEU A 72 -11.84 -0.62 -20.05
CA LEU A 72 -12.95 0.32 -19.95
C LEU A 72 -12.42 1.75 -19.81
N LEU A 73 -12.67 2.59 -20.82
CA LEU A 73 -12.32 4.01 -20.77
C LEU A 73 -13.37 4.80 -19.97
N LEU A 74 -12.94 5.36 -18.84
CA LEU A 74 -13.78 6.18 -17.96
C LEU A 74 -13.43 7.67 -18.10
N GLY A 75 -14.44 8.54 -18.02
CA GLY A 75 -14.20 9.98 -17.86
C GLY A 75 -13.46 10.31 -16.56
N ILE A 76 -12.69 11.40 -16.53
CA ILE A 76 -11.84 11.78 -15.37
C ILE A 76 -12.62 11.82 -14.06
N THR A 77 -13.83 12.37 -14.06
CA THR A 77 -14.71 12.42 -12.88
C THR A 77 -15.06 11.03 -12.37
N LYS A 78 -15.47 10.13 -13.28
CA LYS A 78 -15.86 8.76 -12.93
C LYS A 78 -14.65 7.92 -12.47
N ALA A 79 -13.51 8.08 -13.14
CA ALA A 79 -12.25 7.46 -12.72
C ALA A 79 -11.83 7.92 -11.32
N SER A 80 -11.98 9.21 -11.00
CA SER A 80 -11.61 9.77 -9.69
C SER A 80 -12.51 9.30 -8.54
N LEU A 81 -13.80 9.06 -8.80
CA LEU A 81 -14.73 8.50 -7.82
C LEU A 81 -14.56 6.99 -7.60
N SER A 82 -13.96 6.30 -8.57
CA SER A 82 -13.80 4.84 -8.56
C SER A 82 -12.45 4.38 -7.97
N THR A 83 -11.78 5.27 -7.22
CA THR A 83 -10.55 4.95 -6.50
C THR A 83 -10.83 3.98 -5.34
N ASP A 84 -9.82 3.19 -4.97
CA ASP A 84 -9.99 2.12 -3.98
C ASP A 84 -10.11 2.69 -2.56
N SER A 85 -9.50 3.83 -2.28
CA SER A 85 -9.67 4.53 -1.02
C SER A 85 -11.00 5.26 -0.94
N PHE A 86 -11.82 4.89 0.05
CA PHE A 86 -13.07 5.59 0.30
C PHE A 86 -12.82 6.98 0.92
N ILE A 87 -11.73 7.19 1.66
CA ILE A 87 -11.36 8.49 2.22
C ILE A 87 -11.03 9.47 1.09
N SER A 88 -10.19 9.04 0.15
CA SER A 88 -9.86 9.82 -1.04
C SER A 88 -11.08 10.05 -1.93
N ALA A 89 -11.91 9.04 -2.15
CA ALA A 89 -13.13 9.17 -2.95
C ALA A 89 -14.12 10.17 -2.34
N ALA A 90 -14.37 10.08 -1.03
CA ALA A 90 -15.27 10.97 -0.30
C ALA A 90 -14.77 12.43 -0.31
N SER A 91 -13.46 12.66 -0.35
CA SER A 91 -12.89 14.02 -0.41
C SER A 91 -13.21 14.79 -1.69
N PHE A 92 -13.62 14.10 -2.77
CA PHE A 92 -13.89 14.73 -4.05
C PHE A 92 -15.35 15.18 -4.16
N GLN A 93 -16.29 14.23 -4.27
CA GLN A 93 -17.73 14.45 -4.42
C GLN A 93 -18.50 13.22 -3.87
N GLU A 94 -19.84 13.33 -3.74
CA GLU A 94 -20.73 12.23 -3.33
C GLU A 94 -20.43 11.62 -1.93
N THR A 95 -19.95 12.43 -0.98
CA THR A 95 -19.52 12.03 0.39
C THR A 95 -20.48 11.03 1.06
N THR A 96 -21.78 11.34 1.12
CA THR A 96 -22.78 10.49 1.79
C THR A 96 -22.87 9.10 1.17
N ARG A 97 -22.85 9.02 -0.17
CA ARG A 97 -22.95 7.75 -0.90
C ARG A 97 -21.69 6.90 -0.68
N VAL A 98 -20.52 7.52 -0.81
CA VAL A 98 -19.22 6.83 -0.65
C VAL A 98 -19.05 6.29 0.77
N LEU A 99 -19.34 7.09 1.80
CA LEU A 99 -19.21 6.67 3.19
C LEU A 99 -20.24 5.60 3.57
N THR A 100 -21.46 5.69 3.05
CA THR A 100 -22.49 4.66 3.30
C THR A 100 -22.09 3.32 2.70
N ASP A 101 -21.64 3.29 1.44
CA ASP A 101 -21.20 2.05 0.78
C ASP A 101 -19.95 1.44 1.46
N ALA A 102 -19.01 2.29 1.91
CA ALA A 102 -17.85 1.82 2.67
C ALA A 102 -18.26 1.22 4.02
N ALA A 103 -19.21 1.85 4.73
CA ALA A 103 -19.70 1.38 6.03
C ALA A 103 -20.46 0.05 5.91
N THR A 104 -21.32 -0.11 4.90
CA THR A 104 -22.09 -1.35 4.69
C THR A 104 -21.21 -2.54 4.32
N ARG A 105 -20.08 -2.29 3.63
CA ARG A 105 -19.10 -3.32 3.25
C ARG A 105 -17.99 -3.53 4.28
N SER A 106 -18.01 -2.81 5.40
CA SER A 106 -16.92 -2.80 6.39
C SER A 106 -15.53 -2.54 5.74
N LYS A 107 -15.48 -1.63 4.77
CA LYS A 107 -14.27 -1.33 4.00
C LYS A 107 -13.20 -0.70 4.90
N ARG A 108 -11.95 -1.14 4.76
CA ARG A 108 -10.78 -0.53 5.42
C ARG A 108 -9.96 0.23 4.40
N ASP A 109 -9.42 1.37 4.81
CA ASP A 109 -8.54 2.19 3.99
C ASP A 109 -7.09 1.92 4.39
N GLU A 110 -6.25 1.59 3.40
CA GLU A 110 -4.85 1.24 3.64
C GLU A 110 -3.90 2.45 3.57
N LEU A 111 -4.41 3.66 3.34
CA LEU A 111 -3.61 4.89 3.28
C LEU A 111 -2.45 4.80 2.28
N ARG A 112 -2.67 4.13 1.14
CA ARG A 112 -1.63 3.96 0.11
C ARG A 112 -1.48 5.21 -0.74
N SER A 113 -2.52 6.02 -0.87
CA SER A 113 -2.51 7.17 -1.77
C SER A 113 -2.09 8.47 -1.10
N LEU A 114 -1.80 9.47 -1.93
CA LEU A 114 -1.40 10.80 -1.46
C LEU A 114 -2.51 11.51 -0.66
N LYS A 115 -3.75 11.50 -1.15
CA LYS A 115 -4.85 12.28 -0.53
C LYS A 115 -5.24 11.78 0.85
N GLU A 116 -5.34 10.46 1.06
CA GLU A 116 -5.61 9.89 2.38
C GLU A 116 -4.59 10.37 3.42
N ASN A 117 -3.29 10.25 3.10
CA ASN A 117 -2.24 10.64 4.03
C ASN A 117 -2.26 12.13 4.34
N VAL A 118 -2.53 12.99 3.34
CA VAL A 118 -2.70 14.43 3.57
C VAL A 118 -3.86 14.69 4.53
N ILE A 119 -5.00 14.04 4.35
CA ILE A 119 -6.19 14.22 5.21
C ILE A 119 -5.92 13.74 6.63
N MET A 120 -5.19 12.64 6.79
CA MET A 120 -4.84 12.07 8.10
C MET A 120 -3.66 12.78 8.79
N GLY A 121 -2.95 13.66 8.09
CA GLY A 121 -1.75 14.33 8.61
C GLY A 121 -0.49 13.46 8.65
N HIS A 122 -0.47 12.36 7.90
CA HIS A 122 0.70 11.51 7.73
C HIS A 122 1.64 12.03 6.64
N LEU A 123 2.88 11.54 6.62
CA LEU A 123 3.79 11.76 5.48
C LEU A 123 3.15 11.22 4.20
N ILE A 124 3.17 12.03 3.14
CA ILE A 124 2.59 11.64 1.84
C ILE A 124 3.39 10.49 1.20
N SER A 125 2.70 9.63 0.46
CA SER A 125 3.31 8.52 -0.31
C SER A 125 4.07 8.99 -1.57
N ALA A 126 4.87 10.06 -1.47
CA ALA A 126 5.65 10.62 -2.55
C ALA A 126 6.90 11.34 -2.00
N GLY A 127 7.93 11.49 -2.84
CA GLY A 127 9.18 12.14 -2.43
C GLY A 127 9.82 11.45 -1.23
N THR A 128 10.21 12.23 -0.22
CA THR A 128 10.85 11.75 1.02
C THR A 128 9.92 10.91 1.92
N GLY A 129 8.61 10.94 1.68
CA GLY A 129 7.67 10.12 2.43
C GLY A 129 7.60 8.65 1.97
N LEU A 130 8.24 8.29 0.86
CA LEU A 130 8.36 6.89 0.43
C LEU A 130 9.24 6.10 1.40
N SER A 131 8.90 4.83 1.65
CA SER A 131 9.62 3.96 2.60
C SER A 131 11.13 3.87 2.33
N LYS A 132 11.54 3.95 1.05
CA LYS A 132 12.96 3.99 0.65
C LYS A 132 13.74 5.13 1.32
N TYR A 133 13.10 6.25 1.61
CA TYR A 133 13.75 7.43 2.18
C TYR A 133 13.53 7.61 3.69
N LYS A 134 12.68 6.78 4.32
CA LYS A 134 12.36 6.90 5.75
C LYS A 134 13.53 6.52 6.66
N SER A 135 14.38 5.60 6.21
CA SER A 135 15.48 5.04 6.99
C SER A 135 16.83 5.18 6.27
N LEU A 136 17.00 6.24 5.48
CA LEU A 136 18.31 6.56 4.93
C LEU A 136 19.21 7.04 6.06
N ALA A 137 20.21 6.22 6.40
CA ALA A 137 21.36 6.69 7.15
C ALA A 137 22.12 7.67 6.27
N VAL A 138 22.20 8.92 6.70
CA VAL A 138 23.01 9.95 6.05
C VAL A 138 24.32 9.96 6.80
N GLU A 139 25.40 9.56 6.14
CA GLU A 139 26.75 9.82 6.63
C GLU A 139 27.01 11.31 6.45
N ASP A 140 27.25 12.00 7.55
CA ASP A 140 27.63 13.40 7.54
C ASP A 140 29.13 13.48 7.19
N PRO A 141 29.50 14.03 6.02
CA PRO A 141 30.90 14.10 5.59
C PRO A 141 31.75 15.07 6.44
N ASP A 142 31.11 15.92 7.24
CA ASP A 142 31.76 16.88 8.13
C ASP A 142 31.84 16.38 9.59
N LEU A 143 31.28 15.20 9.91
CA LEU A 143 31.54 14.54 11.19
C LEU A 143 32.93 13.92 11.15
N ASP A 144 33.88 14.54 11.84
CA ASP A 144 35.21 14.00 11.99
C ASP A 144 35.15 12.62 12.67
N SER A 145 36.15 11.77 12.41
CA SER A 145 36.21 10.42 13.00
C SER A 145 36.14 10.41 14.55
N GLU A 146 36.46 11.53 15.21
CA GLU A 146 36.25 11.68 16.65
C GLU A 146 34.77 11.88 17.00
N ASP A 147 34.03 12.69 16.24
CA ASP A 147 32.61 12.95 16.49
C ASP A 147 31.76 11.70 16.26
N ILE A 148 32.11 10.89 15.24
CA ILE A 148 31.46 9.59 15.00
C ILE A 148 31.70 8.65 16.19
N ARG A 149 32.94 8.55 16.68
CA ARG A 149 33.28 7.71 17.85
C ARG A 149 32.59 8.19 19.13
N ILE A 150 32.45 9.51 19.29
CA ILE A 150 31.76 10.12 20.42
C ILE A 150 30.25 9.81 20.33
N GLN A 151 29.63 9.98 19.16
CA GLN A 151 28.23 9.62 18.90
C GLN A 151 27.95 8.13 19.15
N GLU A 152 28.80 7.24 18.64
CA GLU A 152 28.68 5.80 18.87
C GLU A 152 28.84 5.44 20.35
N ALA A 153 29.77 6.09 21.07
CA ALA A 153 29.96 5.88 22.50
C ALA A 153 28.75 6.35 23.32
N TYR A 154 28.18 7.52 22.99
CA TYR A 154 26.96 8.02 23.63
C TYR A 154 25.76 7.10 23.36
N ALA A 155 25.55 6.69 22.11
CA ALA A 155 24.46 5.79 21.75
C ALA A 155 24.58 4.42 22.44
N ALA A 156 25.79 3.85 22.51
CA ALA A 156 26.03 2.58 23.21
C ALA A 156 25.81 2.71 24.72
N MET A 157 26.21 3.84 25.33
CA MET A 157 25.99 4.11 26.75
C MET A 157 24.50 4.27 27.07
N GLU A 158 23.74 4.92 26.20
CA GLU A 158 22.29 5.11 26.37
C GLU A 158 21.51 3.80 26.25
N LEU A 159 21.90 2.95 25.29
CA LEU A 159 21.33 1.60 25.13
C LEU A 159 21.67 0.69 26.33
N ALA A 160 22.89 0.78 26.84
CA ALA A 160 23.30 0.06 28.05
C ALA A 160 22.55 0.56 29.30
N ALA A 161 22.28 1.87 29.41
CA ALA A 161 21.49 2.43 30.50
C ALA A 161 20.04 1.93 30.45
N GLN A 162 19.40 1.93 29.28
CA GLN A 162 18.04 1.39 29.10
C GLN A 162 17.96 -0.11 29.42
N GLN A 163 18.97 -0.89 29.01
CA GLN A 163 19.04 -2.32 29.33
C GLN A 163 19.25 -2.58 30.83
N ALA A 164 20.06 -1.76 31.50
CA ALA A 164 20.27 -1.86 32.94
C ALA A 164 19.02 -1.45 33.73
N GLU A 165 18.26 -0.47 33.26
CA GLU A 165 16.99 -0.05 33.84
C GLU A 165 15.93 -1.15 33.71
N LEU A 166 15.79 -1.75 32.51
CA LEU A 166 14.93 -2.90 32.27
C LEU A 166 15.31 -4.12 33.12
N ALA A 167 16.60 -4.43 33.24
CA ALA A 167 17.07 -5.54 34.06
C ALA A 167 16.90 -5.29 35.57
N GLY A 168 16.96 -4.02 36.01
CA GLY A 168 16.66 -3.62 37.38
C GLY A 168 15.19 -3.78 37.74
N GLU A 169 14.28 -3.43 36.82
CA GLU A 169 12.85 -3.63 36.99
C GLU A 169 12.47 -5.13 37.01
N GLU A 170 13.12 -5.97 36.22
CA GLU A 170 12.91 -7.42 36.24
C GLU A 170 13.42 -8.07 37.55
N ALA A 171 14.56 -7.61 38.08
CA ALA A 171 15.11 -8.12 39.35
C ALA A 171 14.27 -7.74 40.58
N ASP A 172 13.69 -6.54 40.60
CA ASP A 172 12.75 -6.13 41.66
C ASP A 172 11.40 -6.87 41.55
N GLY A 173 10.98 -7.23 40.32
CA GLY A 173 9.83 -8.07 40.06
C GLY A 173 9.99 -9.50 40.61
N GLU A 174 11.12 -10.15 40.34
CA GLU A 174 11.41 -11.51 40.81
C GLU A 174 11.62 -11.56 42.34
N ALA A 175 12.24 -10.54 42.95
CA ALA A 175 12.41 -10.47 44.40
C ALA A 175 11.07 -10.32 45.16
N SER A 176 10.11 -9.62 44.57
CA SER A 176 8.73 -9.48 45.08
C SER A 176 7.96 -10.81 45.00
N GLU A 177 8.19 -11.59 43.94
CA GLU A 177 7.51 -12.89 43.73
C GLU A 177 8.04 -14.00 44.65
N ILE A 178 9.36 -14.00 44.95
CA ILE A 178 9.98 -14.96 45.89
C ILE A 178 9.64 -14.64 47.35
N ALA A 179 9.38 -13.38 47.70
CA ALA A 179 8.97 -12.98 49.05
C ALA A 179 7.48 -13.27 49.36
N ALA A 180 6.67 -13.57 48.33
CA ALA A 180 5.23 -13.82 48.44
C ALA A 180 4.82 -15.31 48.35
N GLY A 181 5.78 -16.23 48.22
CA GLY A 181 5.58 -17.69 48.25
C GLY A 181 5.95 -18.32 49.59
#